data_AF-A0A933GFR2-F1
#
_entry.id   AF-A0A933GFR2-F1
#
_cell.length_a   1.000
_cell.length_b   1.000
_cell.length_c   1.000
_cell.angle_alpha   90.00
_cell.angle_beta   90.00
_cell.angle_gamma   90.00
#
_symmetry.space_group_name_H-M   'P 1'
#
loop_
_entity.id
_entity.type
_entity.pdbx_description
1 polymer ?
#
loop_
_entity_poly.entity_id
_entity_poly.type
_entity_poly.pdbx_seq_one_letter_code
_entity_poly.pdbx_strand_id
1 'polypeptide(L)'
;MSCRTRACTTCCPTPGPTSITSRATPGVAARSSGSAWRRSDDRLARKFSAWPYFIWTAPGVAYAFLADYRHNRRDIYAQATGVDGLARALGIPAASFAATVAAYNQSADEGHDQAFGRTPLGLGLKVAPFYALGPAKSWVVFTDGGLAVTARMEVLGQGGRVIPGLYAAGSAGQGGVLLQAHGLHLCWAFSSGRLAGRQASIG
;
A
#
# COMPACT_ATOMS: atom_id res chain seq x y z
N MET A 1 16.34 -36.65 25.38
CA MET A 1 17.75 -36.22 25.28
C MET A 1 17.82 -34.94 24.46
N SER A 2 18.26 -33.86 25.09
CA SER A 2 18.31 -32.49 24.55
C SER A 2 19.49 -32.36 23.58
N CYS A 3 19.25 -32.03 22.31
CA CYS A 3 20.30 -31.59 21.39
C CYS A 3 20.29 -30.06 21.32
N ARG A 4 21.27 -29.43 21.96
CA ARG A 4 21.57 -28.00 21.87
C ARG A 4 22.49 -27.78 20.66
N THR A 5 22.06 -27.01 19.68
CA THR A 5 22.95 -26.42 18.69
C THR A 5 23.15 -24.95 19.06
N ARG A 6 24.36 -24.61 19.50
CA ARG A 6 24.80 -23.23 19.77
C ARG A 6 24.93 -22.52 18.42
N ALA A 7 24.06 -21.56 18.15
CA ALA A 7 24.30 -20.57 17.10
C ALA A 7 25.10 -19.40 17.68
N CYS A 8 26.22 -19.10 17.03
CA CYS A 8 27.18 -18.05 17.36
C CYS A 8 26.51 -16.67 17.21
N THR A 9 26.42 -15.89 18.30
CA THR A 9 25.67 -14.63 18.38
C THR A 9 26.45 -13.38 17.97
N THR A 10 27.57 -13.52 17.26
CA THR A 10 28.48 -12.40 16.96
C THR A 10 28.87 -12.41 15.49
N CYS A 11 27.99 -11.89 14.62
CA CYS A 11 28.30 -11.29 13.30
C CYS A 11 27.04 -10.93 12.48
N CYS A 12 25.94 -10.52 13.11
CA CYS A 12 24.82 -9.91 12.39
C CYS A 12 24.69 -8.47 12.88
N PRO A 13 25.06 -7.45 12.08
CA PRO A 13 24.64 -6.09 12.37
C PRO A 13 23.11 -6.11 12.34
N THR A 14 22.51 -5.73 13.46
CA THR A 14 21.06 -5.55 13.57
C THR A 14 20.59 -4.67 12.41
N PRO A 15 19.66 -5.14 11.54
CA PRO A 15 18.96 -4.22 10.68
C PRO A 15 18.05 -3.43 11.62
N GLY A 16 18.52 -2.24 12.00
CA GLY A 16 17.66 -1.23 12.60
C GLY A 16 16.43 -1.04 11.70
N PRO A 17 15.28 -0.63 12.27
CA PRO A 17 14.06 -0.47 11.51
C PRO A 17 14.27 0.63 10.45
N THR A 18 14.72 0.22 9.27
CA THR A 18 14.63 1.01 8.05
C THR A 18 13.17 0.95 7.66
N SER A 19 12.39 1.74 8.39
CA SER A 19 11.07 2.15 7.97
C SER A 19 11.24 2.76 6.58
N ILE A 20 10.89 1.97 5.57
CA ILE A 20 10.51 2.52 4.27
C ILE A 20 9.23 3.30 4.57
N THR A 21 9.43 4.54 5.01
CA THR A 21 8.40 5.55 5.12
C THR A 21 7.97 5.85 3.70
N SER A 22 7.03 5.04 3.18
CA SER A 22 6.16 5.51 2.12
C SER A 22 5.60 6.83 2.64
N ARG A 23 6.04 7.96 2.07
CA ARG A 23 5.65 9.32 2.49
C ARG A 23 4.18 9.31 2.87
N ALA A 24 3.92 9.35 4.18
CA ALA A 24 2.58 9.28 4.74
C ALA A 24 1.79 10.41 4.12
N THR A 25 0.98 10.06 3.14
CA THR A 25 0.23 11.07 2.40
C THR A 25 -0.91 11.48 3.32
N PRO A 26 -1.09 12.77 3.62
CA PRO A 26 -1.98 13.22 4.69
C PRO A 26 -3.42 12.73 4.49
N GLY A 27 -4.03 12.22 5.55
CA GLY A 27 -5.42 11.79 5.58
C GLY A 27 -5.93 11.75 7.01
N VAL A 28 -6.94 12.54 7.35
CA VAL A 28 -7.58 12.47 8.68
C VAL A 28 -8.60 11.34 8.67
N ALA A 29 -8.65 10.54 9.72
CA ALA A 29 -9.73 9.58 9.92
C ALA A 29 -10.89 10.32 10.59
N ALA A 30 -12.12 10.15 10.11
CA ALA A 30 -13.31 10.59 10.82
C ALA A 30 -14.14 9.34 11.13
N ARG A 31 -14.30 9.01 12.42
CA ARG A 31 -15.02 7.81 12.85
C ARG A 31 -16.51 8.11 13.01
N SER A 32 -17.28 7.66 12.03
CA SER A 32 -18.60 7.04 12.22
C SER A 32 -18.76 6.02 11.08
N SER A 33 -18.53 4.73 11.37
CA SER A 33 -18.58 3.52 10.47
C SER A 33 -17.27 2.78 10.16
N GLY A 34 -16.11 3.16 10.69
CA GLY A 34 -14.84 2.46 10.40
C GLY A 34 -14.29 2.69 8.98
N SER A 35 -14.94 3.53 8.19
CA SER A 35 -14.47 3.96 6.87
C SER A 35 -13.49 5.14 6.99
N ALA A 36 -12.37 5.08 6.28
CA ALA A 36 -11.39 6.16 6.22
C ALA A 36 -11.35 6.80 4.83
N TRP A 37 -11.12 8.11 4.76
CA TRP A 37 -11.04 8.85 3.50
C TRP A 37 -9.76 9.66 3.45
N ARG A 38 -9.05 9.62 2.32
CA ARG A 38 -8.00 10.60 2.03
C ARG A 38 -8.68 11.92 1.70
N ARG A 39 -8.22 13.01 2.30
CA ARG A 39 -8.79 14.35 2.10
C ARG A 39 -7.70 15.34 1.75
N SER A 40 -8.00 16.23 0.80
CA SER A 40 -7.06 17.22 0.29
C SER A 40 -7.76 18.52 -0.01
N ASP A 41 -7.03 19.62 0.07
CA ASP A 41 -7.46 20.93 -0.38
C ASP A 41 -6.91 21.23 -1.77
N ASP A 42 -7.25 22.40 -2.32
CA ASP A 42 -6.95 22.74 -3.71
C ASP A 42 -5.45 22.89 -4.00
N ARG A 43 -4.65 23.25 -3.00
CA ARG A 43 -3.19 23.33 -3.15
C ARG A 43 -2.62 21.95 -3.41
N LEU A 44 -3.04 20.96 -2.61
CA LEU A 44 -2.60 19.59 -2.77
C LEU A 44 -3.23 18.94 -4.02
N ALA A 45 -4.46 19.31 -4.37
CA ALA A 45 -5.14 18.85 -5.58
C ALA A 45 -4.39 19.27 -6.87
N ARG A 46 -4.01 20.56 -6.98
CA ARG A 46 -3.19 21.08 -8.08
C ARG A 46 -1.83 20.41 -8.15
N LYS A 47 -1.24 20.08 -7.01
CA LYS A 47 0.02 19.33 -6.99
C LYS A 47 -0.18 17.97 -7.68
N PHE A 48 -1.23 17.24 -7.35
CA PHE A 48 -1.51 15.90 -7.90
C PHE A 48 -2.30 15.89 -9.22
N SER A 49 -2.37 17.01 -9.93
CA SER A 49 -3.02 17.07 -11.24
C SER A 49 -2.05 16.88 -12.41
N ALA A 50 -0.74 16.89 -12.16
CA ALA A 50 0.27 16.79 -13.22
C ALA A 50 1.60 16.21 -12.73
N TRP A 51 2.39 15.72 -13.68
CA TRP A 51 3.77 15.28 -13.44
C TRP A 51 4.61 16.37 -12.74
N PRO A 52 5.51 16.05 -11.80
CA PRO A 52 5.94 14.73 -11.34
C PRO A 52 5.16 14.16 -10.15
N TYR A 53 4.00 14.73 -9.82
CA TYR A 53 3.24 14.35 -8.61
C TYR A 53 1.91 13.69 -8.98
N PHE A 54 1.73 12.47 -8.48
CA PHE A 54 0.55 11.63 -8.75
C PHE A 54 0.07 10.99 -7.44
N ILE A 55 -1.17 10.49 -7.43
CA ILE A 55 -1.80 9.92 -6.22
C ILE A 55 -1.42 8.45 -6.04
N TRP A 56 -1.37 7.70 -7.13
CA TRP A 56 -1.07 6.27 -7.12
C TRP A 56 -0.19 5.89 -8.31
N THR A 57 0.61 4.83 -8.16
CA THR A 57 1.60 4.41 -9.16
C THR A 57 1.71 2.93 -9.38
N ALA A 58 1.99 2.62 -10.65
CA ALA A 58 3.07 1.70 -11.03
C ALA A 58 4.11 2.52 -11.82
N PRO A 59 5.29 2.85 -11.25
CA PRO A 59 6.29 3.70 -11.93
C PRO A 59 6.63 3.16 -13.33
N GLY A 60 6.46 3.99 -14.37
CA GLY A 60 6.72 3.61 -15.77
C GLY A 60 5.59 2.86 -16.48
N VAL A 61 4.48 2.55 -15.80
CA VAL A 61 3.35 1.79 -16.38
C VAL A 61 2.04 2.57 -16.32
N ALA A 62 1.70 3.13 -15.15
CA ALA A 62 0.47 3.90 -14.98
C ALA A 62 0.62 4.94 -13.86
N TYR A 63 0.22 6.16 -14.16
CA TYR A 63 0.15 7.27 -13.23
C TYR A 63 -1.31 7.67 -13.07
N ALA A 64 -1.79 7.70 -11.83
CA ALA A 64 -3.15 8.15 -11.53
C ALA A 64 -3.13 9.55 -10.91
N PHE A 65 -3.74 10.49 -11.61
CA PHE A 65 -3.98 11.86 -11.18
C PHE A 65 -5.39 12.03 -10.62
N LEU A 66 -5.64 13.14 -9.94
CA LEU A 66 -6.96 13.41 -9.36
C LEU A 66 -8.09 13.41 -10.42
N ALA A 67 -7.78 13.84 -11.64
CA ALA A 67 -8.71 13.84 -12.77
C ALA A 67 -9.14 12.43 -13.18
N ASP A 68 -8.24 11.44 -13.09
CA ASP A 68 -8.55 10.04 -13.41
C ASP A 68 -9.56 9.46 -12.43
N TYR A 69 -9.46 9.81 -11.14
CA TYR A 69 -10.46 9.40 -10.15
C TYR A 69 -11.81 10.06 -10.42
N ARG A 70 -11.82 11.36 -10.75
CA ARG A 70 -13.04 12.08 -11.10
C ARG A 70 -13.72 11.48 -12.34
N HIS A 71 -12.94 11.02 -13.32
CA HIS A 71 -13.48 10.46 -14.56
C HIS A 71 -13.89 8.99 -14.41
N ASN A 72 -12.97 8.15 -13.93
CA ASN A 72 -13.07 6.69 -13.98
C ASN A 72 -13.59 6.06 -12.69
N ARG A 73 -13.52 6.77 -11.55
CA ARG A 73 -13.79 6.23 -10.21
C ARG A 73 -14.63 7.18 -9.37
N ARG A 74 -15.75 7.62 -9.95
CA ARG A 74 -16.74 8.49 -9.29
C ARG A 74 -17.31 7.90 -8.00
N ASP A 75 -17.32 6.57 -7.90
CA ASP A 75 -17.72 5.80 -6.72
C ASP A 75 -16.87 6.08 -5.48
N ILE A 76 -15.63 6.56 -5.68
CA ILE A 76 -14.69 6.87 -4.60
C ILE A 76 -14.20 8.32 -4.62
N TYR A 77 -14.85 9.21 -5.37
CA TYR A 77 -14.45 10.61 -5.52
C TYR A 77 -15.53 11.56 -5.03
N ALA A 78 -15.15 12.53 -4.19
CA ALA A 78 -16.01 13.65 -3.81
C ALA A 78 -15.27 15.00 -3.86
N GLN A 79 -15.99 16.06 -4.19
CA GLN A 79 -15.50 17.43 -4.24
C GLN A 79 -16.57 18.40 -3.72
N ALA A 80 -16.17 19.41 -2.95
CA ALA A 80 -17.05 20.48 -2.50
C ALA A 80 -16.30 21.80 -2.30
N THR A 81 -17.01 22.93 -2.35
CA THR A 81 -16.44 24.26 -2.07
C THR A 81 -16.30 24.57 -0.58
N GLY A 82 -16.89 23.74 0.30
CA GLY A 82 -16.84 23.90 1.75
C GLY A 82 -16.73 22.57 2.47
N VAL A 83 -16.19 22.61 3.69
CA VAL A 83 -15.98 21.44 4.57
C VAL A 83 -17.31 20.73 4.85
N ASP A 84 -18.38 21.46 5.10
CA ASP A 84 -19.72 20.90 5.34
C ASP A 84 -20.33 20.27 4.09
N GLY A 85 -20.06 20.86 2.91
CA GLY A 85 -20.44 20.28 1.63
C GLY A 85 -19.75 18.94 1.40
N LEU A 86 -18.46 18.87 1.74
CA LEU A 86 -17.69 17.62 1.65
C LEU A 86 -18.22 16.59 2.66
N ALA A 87 -18.51 16.99 3.90
CA ALA A 87 -19.08 16.09 4.91
C ALA A 87 -20.38 15.44 4.43
N ARG A 88 -21.29 16.24 3.86
CA ARG A 88 -22.55 15.76 3.28
C ARG A 88 -22.32 14.78 2.13
N ALA A 89 -21.41 15.10 1.21
CA ALA A 89 -21.06 14.20 0.10
C ALA A 89 -20.50 12.85 0.58
N LEU A 90 -19.85 12.83 1.74
CA LEU A 90 -19.30 11.62 2.36
C LEU A 90 -20.27 10.90 3.33
N GLY A 91 -21.46 11.46 3.58
CA GLY A 91 -22.39 10.94 4.59
C GLY A 91 -21.87 11.04 6.03
N ILE A 92 -20.97 12.00 6.31
CA ILE A 92 -20.39 12.23 7.64
C ILE A 92 -21.13 13.41 8.30
N PRO A 93 -21.44 13.36 9.62
CA PRO A 93 -22.04 14.50 10.31
C PRO A 93 -21.15 15.75 10.19
N ALA A 94 -21.73 16.86 9.71
CA ALA A 94 -20.99 18.08 9.39
C ALA A 94 -20.22 18.64 10.60
N ALA A 95 -20.86 18.71 11.77
CA ALA A 95 -20.24 19.24 12.98
C ALA A 95 -18.99 18.44 13.43
N SER A 96 -19.06 17.11 13.43
CA SER A 96 -17.92 16.26 13.81
C SER A 96 -16.80 16.31 12.78
N PHE A 97 -17.15 16.40 11.50
CA PHE A 97 -16.19 16.56 10.43
C PHE A 97 -15.46 17.91 10.51
N ALA A 98 -16.20 19.01 10.71
CA ALA A 98 -15.63 20.34 10.86
C ALA A 98 -14.68 20.43 12.07
N ALA A 99 -15.06 19.88 13.21
CA ALA A 99 -14.19 19.80 14.39
C ALA A 99 -12.89 19.03 14.11
N THR A 100 -13.00 17.90 13.39
CA THR A 100 -11.84 17.09 12.98
C THR A 100 -10.91 17.85 12.03
N VAL A 101 -11.47 18.61 11.09
CA VAL A 101 -10.70 19.44 10.16
C VAL A 101 -10.03 20.60 10.89
N ALA A 102 -10.72 21.25 11.83
CA ALA A 102 -10.16 22.33 12.64
C ALA A 102 -8.97 21.83 13.48
N ALA A 103 -9.13 20.71 14.18
CA ALA A 103 -8.05 20.09 14.96
C ALA A 103 -6.85 19.72 14.09
N TYR A 104 -7.08 19.13 12.90
CA TYR A 104 -6.01 18.81 11.96
C TYR A 104 -5.27 20.06 11.45
N ASN A 105 -6.00 21.14 11.17
CA ASN A 105 -5.40 22.39 10.73
C ASN A 105 -4.55 23.04 11.82
N GLN A 106 -4.99 22.97 13.08
CA GLN A 106 -4.21 23.42 14.22
C GLN A 106 -2.90 22.62 14.34
N SER A 107 -2.97 21.28 14.31
CA SER A 107 -1.75 20.45 14.33
C SER A 107 -0.81 20.75 13.17
N ALA A 108 -1.35 21.02 11.97
CA ALA A 108 -0.56 21.40 10.81
C ALA A 108 0.17 22.75 10.99
N ASP A 109 -0.44 23.71 11.68
CA ASP A 109 0.16 25.00 12.00
C ASP A 109 1.22 24.90 13.10
N GLU A 110 0.98 24.05 14.10
CA GLU A 110 1.92 23.78 15.19
C GLU A 110 3.08 22.87 14.76
N GLY A 111 2.95 22.18 13.62
CA GLY A 111 3.94 21.23 13.11
C GLY A 111 4.00 19.90 13.89
N HIS A 112 3.07 19.67 14.81
CA HIS A 112 3.01 18.47 15.64
C HIS A 112 1.58 17.93 15.78
N ASP A 113 1.39 16.64 15.50
CA ASP A 113 0.11 15.95 15.67
C ASP A 113 0.12 15.17 16.97
N GLN A 114 -0.43 15.78 18.03
CA GLN A 114 -0.54 15.14 19.34
C GLN A 114 -1.47 13.92 19.35
N ALA A 115 -2.46 13.88 18.44
CA ALA A 115 -3.47 12.83 18.46
C ALA A 115 -2.96 11.52 17.84
N PHE A 116 -2.13 11.61 16.79
CA PHE A 116 -1.70 10.44 16.02
C PHE A 116 -0.19 10.39 15.71
N GLY A 117 0.60 11.38 16.13
CA GLY A 117 2.05 11.39 15.94
C GLY A 117 2.49 11.50 14.47
N ARG A 118 1.65 12.03 13.59
CA ARG A 118 1.93 12.08 12.14
C ARG A 118 3.08 13.00 11.81
N THR A 119 4.03 12.48 11.04
CA THR A 119 5.11 13.25 10.41
C THR A 119 5.38 12.72 8.99
N PRO A 120 5.54 13.58 7.97
CA PRO A 120 5.33 15.04 8.01
C PRO A 120 3.84 15.41 8.05
N LEU A 121 3.52 16.54 8.69
CA LEU A 121 2.21 17.16 8.56
C LEU A 121 2.10 17.92 7.24
N GLY A 122 0.93 17.83 6.60
CA GLY A 122 0.64 18.53 5.35
C GLY A 122 0.30 20.00 5.57
N LEU A 123 -0.10 20.70 4.51
CA LEU A 123 -0.45 22.13 4.53
C LEU A 123 -1.79 22.45 5.25
N GLY A 124 -2.41 21.46 5.90
CA GLY A 124 -3.80 21.54 6.35
C GLY A 124 -4.83 21.49 5.21
N LEU A 125 -6.10 21.46 5.58
CA LEU A 125 -7.27 21.58 4.71
C LEU A 125 -7.84 22.99 4.84
N LYS A 126 -7.31 23.95 4.06
CA LYS A 126 -7.63 25.38 4.23
C LYS A 126 -8.18 26.05 2.97
N VAL A 127 -7.76 25.59 1.79
CA VAL A 127 -8.09 26.26 0.52
C VAL A 127 -9.10 25.43 -0.27
N ALA A 128 -10.30 25.96 -0.42
CA ALA A 128 -11.33 25.37 -1.27
C ALA A 128 -10.92 25.40 -2.77
N PRO A 129 -11.46 24.49 -3.60
CA PRO A 129 -12.30 23.35 -3.26
C PRO A 129 -11.59 22.26 -2.44
N PHE A 130 -12.37 21.53 -1.66
CA PHE A 130 -11.94 20.38 -0.89
C PHE A 130 -12.33 19.09 -1.61
N TYR A 131 -11.48 18.07 -1.48
CA TYR A 131 -11.60 16.81 -2.17
C TYR A 131 -11.48 15.65 -1.19
N ALA A 132 -12.13 14.54 -1.50
CA ALA A 132 -11.98 13.29 -0.78
C ALA A 132 -11.90 12.09 -1.74
N LEU A 133 -11.02 11.14 -1.39
CA LEU A 133 -10.88 9.85 -2.04
C LEU A 133 -11.09 8.72 -1.02
N GLY A 134 -11.98 7.79 -1.31
CA GLY A 134 -12.30 6.69 -0.40
C GLY A 134 -13.68 6.07 -0.65
N PRO A 135 -14.18 5.22 0.26
CA PRO A 135 -13.52 4.82 1.50
C PRO A 135 -12.31 3.92 1.23
N ALA A 136 -11.27 4.04 2.06
CA ALA A 136 -10.16 3.12 2.09
C ALA A 136 -10.67 1.75 2.53
N LYS A 137 -10.40 0.72 1.72
CA LYS A 137 -10.80 -0.67 1.97
C LYS A 137 -9.55 -1.53 2.04
N SER A 138 -9.51 -2.42 3.02
CA SER A 138 -8.50 -3.48 3.07
C SER A 138 -9.04 -4.69 2.31
N TRP A 139 -8.23 -5.23 1.40
CA TRP A 139 -8.54 -6.41 0.63
C TRP A 139 -7.36 -7.38 0.67
N VAL A 140 -7.63 -8.68 0.62
CA VAL A 140 -6.59 -9.67 0.36
C VAL A 140 -6.21 -9.56 -1.11
N VAL A 141 -4.99 -9.10 -1.38
CA VAL A 141 -4.49 -8.81 -2.75
C VAL A 141 -3.56 -9.88 -3.29
N PHE A 142 -2.91 -10.67 -2.43
CA PHE A 142 -2.06 -11.80 -2.79
C PHE A 142 -1.87 -12.71 -1.57
N THR A 143 -1.37 -13.92 -1.81
CA THR A 143 -0.95 -14.87 -0.78
C THR A 143 0.51 -15.23 -1.03
N ASP A 144 1.37 -15.13 -0.02
CA ASP A 144 2.78 -15.53 -0.13
C ASP A 144 2.99 -17.05 -0.09
N GLY A 145 1.93 -17.81 0.21
CA GLY A 145 1.94 -19.27 0.11
C GLY A 145 2.10 -19.76 -1.33
N GLY A 146 2.15 -21.09 -1.47
CA GLY A 146 2.25 -21.76 -2.77
C GLY A 146 2.84 -23.14 -2.60
N LEU A 147 3.00 -23.84 -3.73
CA LEU A 147 3.74 -25.08 -3.79
C LEU A 147 5.21 -24.80 -3.43
N ALA A 148 5.77 -25.65 -2.58
CA ALA A 148 7.20 -25.63 -2.32
C ALA A 148 7.93 -26.11 -3.58
N VAL A 149 8.98 -25.39 -3.98
CA VAL A 149 9.76 -25.70 -5.18
C VAL A 149 11.25 -25.75 -4.88
N THR A 150 11.98 -26.52 -5.69
CA THR A 150 13.46 -26.48 -5.70
C THR A 150 13.97 -25.20 -6.35
N ALA A 151 15.28 -24.96 -6.32
CA ALA A 151 15.92 -23.88 -7.11
C ALA A 151 15.72 -24.04 -8.64
N ARG A 152 15.32 -25.22 -9.11
CA ARG A 152 14.97 -25.51 -10.51
C ARG A 152 13.47 -25.40 -10.78
N MET A 153 12.70 -24.87 -9.83
CA MET A 153 11.24 -24.72 -9.92
C MET A 153 10.47 -26.05 -9.96
N GLU A 154 11.10 -27.17 -9.57
CA GLU A 154 10.46 -28.48 -9.48
C GLU A 154 9.61 -28.55 -8.21
N VAL A 155 8.38 -29.05 -8.31
CA VAL A 155 7.48 -29.12 -7.15
C VAL A 155 7.94 -30.20 -6.17
N LEU A 156 7.96 -29.82 -4.89
CA LEU A 156 8.23 -30.71 -3.77
C LEU A 156 6.92 -31.29 -3.24
N GLY A 157 6.82 -32.61 -3.25
CA GLY A 157 5.77 -33.37 -2.60
C GLY A 157 6.10 -33.71 -1.14
N GLN A 158 5.44 -34.74 -0.62
CA GLN A 158 5.61 -35.17 0.77
C GLN A 158 7.07 -35.56 1.07
N GLY A 159 7.56 -35.14 2.23
CA GLY A 159 8.93 -35.42 2.66
C GLY A 159 10.01 -34.68 1.85
N GLY A 160 9.64 -33.61 1.13
CA GLY A 160 10.58 -32.81 0.33
C GLY A 160 11.09 -33.53 -0.91
N ARG A 161 10.37 -34.56 -1.39
CA ARG A 161 10.72 -35.29 -2.61
C ARG A 161 10.20 -34.56 -3.84
N VAL A 162 11.03 -34.46 -4.88
CA VAL A 162 10.60 -33.90 -6.16
C VAL A 162 9.51 -34.77 -6.79
N ILE A 163 8.48 -34.13 -7.34
CA ILE A 163 7.48 -34.76 -8.20
C ILE A 163 7.97 -34.63 -9.66
N PRO A 164 8.37 -35.74 -10.32
CA PRO A 164 8.92 -35.67 -11.67
C PRO A 164 7.95 -35.05 -12.67
N GLY A 165 8.47 -34.17 -13.54
CA GLY A 165 7.70 -33.50 -14.59
C GLY A 165 6.77 -32.38 -14.10
N LEU A 166 6.71 -32.11 -12.80
CA LEU A 166 5.85 -31.06 -12.25
C LEU A 166 6.67 -29.84 -11.79
N TYR A 167 6.36 -28.68 -12.39
CA TYR A 167 7.01 -27.41 -12.10
C TYR A 167 5.97 -26.35 -11.70
N ALA A 168 6.38 -25.38 -10.88
CA ALA A 168 5.51 -24.27 -10.49
C ALA A 168 6.28 -22.94 -10.51
N ALA A 169 5.57 -21.86 -10.85
CA ALA A 169 6.13 -20.52 -10.98
C ALA A 169 5.10 -19.46 -10.56
N GLY A 170 5.56 -18.21 -10.40
CA GLY A 170 4.73 -17.11 -9.90
C GLY A 170 4.17 -17.40 -8.51
N SER A 171 2.99 -16.88 -8.21
CA SER A 171 2.33 -17.10 -6.91
C SER A 171 2.10 -18.58 -6.61
N ALA A 172 1.86 -19.41 -7.65
CA ALA A 172 1.66 -20.85 -7.45
C ALA A 172 2.93 -21.56 -6.92
N GLY A 173 4.12 -21.09 -7.28
CA GLY A 173 5.41 -21.66 -6.88
C GLY A 173 6.18 -20.82 -5.85
N GLN A 174 5.53 -19.87 -5.18
CA GLN A 174 6.22 -18.96 -4.25
C GLN A 174 6.66 -19.63 -2.94
N GLY A 175 5.99 -20.73 -2.55
CA GLY A 175 6.43 -21.61 -1.47
C GLY A 175 6.57 -20.95 -0.09
N GLY A 176 5.92 -19.81 0.16
CA GLY A 176 6.03 -19.08 1.43
C GLY A 176 7.11 -18.00 1.48
N VAL A 177 7.83 -17.75 0.37
CA VAL A 177 8.85 -16.68 0.32
C VAL A 177 8.17 -15.33 0.51
N LEU A 178 8.61 -14.55 1.50
CA LEU A 178 8.05 -13.22 1.76
C LEU A 178 8.67 -12.18 0.83
N LEU A 179 7.85 -11.57 -0.03
CA LEU A 179 8.26 -10.55 -0.99
C LEU A 179 7.83 -9.16 -0.49
N GLN A 180 8.67 -8.55 0.35
CA GLN A 180 8.29 -7.40 1.19
C GLN A 180 8.17 -6.04 0.46
N ALA A 181 8.42 -5.97 -0.85
CA ALA A 181 8.41 -4.72 -1.60
C ALA A 181 7.49 -4.77 -2.82
N HIS A 182 6.91 -3.62 -3.16
CA HIS A 182 6.07 -3.47 -4.34
C HIS A 182 6.84 -3.87 -5.61
N GLY A 183 6.17 -4.64 -6.47
CA GLY A 183 6.74 -5.13 -7.73
C GLY A 183 7.53 -6.44 -7.63
N LEU A 184 7.92 -6.89 -6.43
CA LEU A 184 8.69 -8.13 -6.29
C LEU A 184 7.92 -9.39 -6.74
N HIS A 185 6.60 -9.42 -6.58
CA HIS A 185 5.78 -10.51 -7.12
C HIS A 185 5.79 -10.56 -8.65
N LEU A 186 5.90 -9.41 -9.33
CA LEU A 186 6.07 -9.36 -10.79
C LEU A 186 7.46 -9.88 -11.18
N CYS A 187 8.50 -9.42 -10.48
CA CYS A 187 9.86 -9.92 -10.68
C CYS A 187 9.94 -11.44 -10.47
N TRP A 188 9.28 -11.95 -9.43
CA TRP A 188 9.17 -13.38 -9.16
C TRP A 188 8.44 -14.10 -10.29
N ALA A 189 7.27 -13.62 -10.70
CA ALA A 189 6.50 -14.23 -11.78
C ALA A 189 7.31 -14.34 -13.09
N PHE A 190 7.99 -13.28 -13.51
CA PHE A 190 8.81 -13.31 -14.72
C PHE A 190 10.04 -14.22 -14.58
N SER A 191 10.74 -14.13 -13.46
CA SER A 191 12.00 -14.87 -13.27
C SER A 191 11.73 -16.37 -13.08
N SER A 192 10.82 -16.73 -12.17
CA SER A 192 10.43 -18.13 -11.93
C SER A 192 9.75 -18.74 -13.15
N GLY A 193 8.90 -18.00 -13.87
CA GLY A 193 8.25 -18.49 -15.09
C GLY A 193 9.27 -18.84 -16.17
N ARG A 194 10.25 -17.97 -16.40
CA ARG A 194 11.34 -18.25 -17.35
C ARG A 194 12.19 -19.45 -16.93
N LEU A 195 12.51 -19.57 -15.63
CA LEU A 195 13.29 -20.69 -15.11
C LEU A 195 12.52 -22.02 -15.23
N ALA A 196 11.27 -22.06 -14.78
CA ALA A 196 10.41 -23.23 -14.86
C ALA A 196 10.22 -23.68 -16.31
N GLY A 197 9.95 -22.75 -17.25
CA GLY A 197 9.82 -23.09 -18.67
C GLY A 197 11.08 -23.70 -19.28
N ARG A 198 12.27 -23.19 -18.92
CA ARG A 198 13.55 -23.75 -19.37
C ARG A 198 13.80 -25.15 -18.80
N GLN A 199 13.45 -25.38 -17.54
CA GLN A 199 13.65 -26.69 -16.89
C GLN A 199 12.66 -27.73 -17.43
N ALA A 200 11.40 -27.33 -17.63
CA ALA A 200 10.36 -28.18 -18.20
C ALA A 200 10.62 -28.58 -19.66
N SER A 201 11.45 -27.83 -20.41
CA SER A 201 11.76 -28.18 -21.80
C SER A 201 12.95 -29.12 -21.96
N ILE A 202 13.75 -29.34 -20.91
CA ILE A 202 14.96 -30.18 -20.95
C ILE A 202 14.82 -31.49 -20.16
N GLY A 203 13.79 -31.59 -19.31
CA GLY A 203 13.43 -32.80 -18.56
C GLY A 203 12.36 -33.60 -19.29
#